data_AF-A0A519FMX1-F1
#
_entry.id   AF-A0A519FMX1-F1
#
_cell.length_a   1.000
_cell.length_b   1.000
_cell.length_c   1.000
_cell.angle_alpha   90.00
_cell.angle_beta   90.00
_cell.angle_gamma   90.00
#
_symmetry.space_group_name_H-M   'P 1'
#
loop_
_entity.id
_entity.type
_entity.pdbx_description
1 polymer ?
#
loop_
_entity_poly.entity_id
_entity_poly.type
_entity_poly.pdbx_seq_one_letter_code
_entity_poly.pdbx_strand_id
1 'polypeptide(L)'
;MSETPSLEGDDDDAALAEGAITLWSNLLAMIGMQLRDSGTSREEVLEMLTMLHETNEETIRSPRARQTASRHLMAVYRVLAES
;
A
#
# COMPACT_ATOMS: atom_id res chain seq x y z
N MET A 1 39.82 18.53 -2.65
CA MET A 1 38.75 18.23 -1.69
C MET A 1 37.70 17.47 -2.47
N SER A 2 37.53 16.18 -2.16
CA SER A 2 36.55 15.34 -2.84
C SER A 2 35.30 15.34 -1.98
N GLU A 3 34.26 16.04 -2.41
CA GLU A 3 32.91 15.88 -1.85
C GLU A 3 32.45 14.45 -2.17
N THR A 4 32.35 13.63 -1.13
CA THR A 4 31.61 12.37 -1.20
C THR A 4 30.14 12.69 -1.44
N PRO A 5 29.49 12.16 -2.49
CA PRO A 5 28.08 12.40 -2.71
C PRO A 5 27.27 11.76 -1.58
N SER A 6 26.34 12.54 -1.02
CA SER A 6 25.49 12.19 0.12
C SER A 6 24.67 10.93 -0.15
N LEU A 7 25.07 9.81 0.46
CA LEU A 7 24.33 8.53 0.46
C LEU A 7 23.23 8.50 1.53
N GLU A 8 23.26 9.41 2.51
CA GLU A 8 22.33 9.41 3.66
C GLU A 8 20.87 9.76 3.26
N GLY A 9 20.67 10.54 2.20
CA GLY A 9 19.32 10.98 1.80
C GLY A 9 18.46 9.89 1.15
N ASP A 10 19.07 8.93 0.45
CA ASP A 10 18.34 7.88 -0.28
C ASP A 10 17.86 6.75 0.66
N ASP A 11 18.63 6.49 1.73
CA ASP A 11 18.29 5.50 2.76
C ASP A 11 17.20 6.01 3.71
N ASP A 12 17.24 7.29 4.11
CA ASP A 12 16.20 7.91 4.94
C ASP A 12 14.86 8.00 4.19
N ASP A 13 14.89 8.37 2.90
CA ASP A 13 13.71 8.38 2.05
C ASP A 13 13.14 6.97 1.85
N ALA A 14 14.01 5.96 1.73
CA ALA A 14 13.59 4.56 1.66
C ALA A 14 12.95 4.08 2.97
N ALA A 15 13.55 4.39 4.12
CA ALA A 15 13.02 4.03 5.43
C ALA A 15 11.68 4.73 5.74
N LEU A 16 11.56 6.02 5.38
CA LEU A 16 10.31 6.77 5.51
C LEU A 16 9.24 6.21 4.57
N ALA A 17 9.60 5.85 3.34
CA ALA A 17 8.70 5.18 2.42
C ALA A 17 8.21 3.85 3.00
N GLU A 18 9.09 2.99 3.51
CA GLU A 18 8.75 1.70 4.15
C GLU A 18 7.85 1.87 5.38
N GLY A 19 8.10 2.87 6.21
CA GLY A 19 7.27 3.21 7.37
C GLY A 19 5.86 3.66 6.95
N ALA A 20 5.77 4.59 5.99
CA ALA A 20 4.50 5.08 5.46
C ALA A 20 3.70 3.94 4.81
N ILE A 21 4.38 3.12 4.02
CA ILE A 21 3.85 1.92 3.37
C ILE A 21 3.20 0.96 4.37
N THR A 22 3.89 0.68 5.48
CA THR A 22 3.42 -0.27 6.49
C THR A 22 2.18 0.29 7.19
N LEU A 23 2.20 1.59 7.52
CA LEU A 23 1.06 2.28 8.12
C LEU A 23 -0.17 2.25 7.20
N TRP A 24 0.00 2.54 5.92
CA TRP A 24 -1.08 2.51 4.93
C TRP A 24 -1.67 1.11 4.76
N SER A 25 -0.81 0.08 4.71
CA SER A 25 -1.25 -1.32 4.59
C SER A 25 -2.10 -1.74 5.81
N ASN A 26 -1.64 -1.39 7.01
CA ASN A 26 -2.37 -1.70 8.24
C ASN A 26 -3.70 -0.94 8.32
N LEU A 27 -3.72 0.33 7.91
CA LEU A 27 -4.94 1.13 7.86
C LEU A 27 -5.99 0.53 6.92
N LEU A 28 -5.60 0.12 5.71
CA LEU A 28 -6.50 -0.52 4.76
C LEU A 28 -7.04 -1.86 5.27
N ALA A 29 -6.21 -2.67 5.94
CA ALA A 29 -6.68 -3.89 6.58
C ALA A 29 -7.72 -3.61 7.69
N MET A 30 -7.47 -2.61 8.54
CA MET A 30 -8.43 -2.20 9.58
C MET A 30 -9.75 -1.69 8.99
N ILE A 31 -9.70 -0.89 7.92
CA ILE A 31 -10.90 -0.42 7.21
C ILE A 31 -11.67 -1.61 6.63
N GLY A 32 -10.97 -2.56 5.98
CA GLY A 32 -11.59 -3.78 5.46
C GLY A 32 -12.29 -4.61 6.54
N MET A 33 -11.66 -4.80 7.69
CA MET A 33 -12.28 -5.48 8.83
C MET A 33 -13.50 -4.72 9.37
N GLN A 34 -13.40 -3.40 9.54
CA GLN A 34 -14.53 -2.58 10.02
C GLN A 34 -15.72 -2.61 9.05
N LEU A 35 -15.47 -2.61 7.75
CA LEU A 35 -16.52 -2.74 6.72
C LEU A 35 -17.21 -4.10 6.85
N ARG A 36 -16.44 -5.18 7.03
CA ARG A 36 -17.01 -6.51 7.28
C ARG A 36 -17.85 -6.56 8.55
N ASP A 37 -17.37 -5.97 9.65
CA ASP A 37 -18.12 -5.89 10.91
C ASP A 37 -19.41 -5.06 10.77
N SER A 38 -19.42 -4.11 9.84
CA SER A 38 -20.58 -3.26 9.53
C SER A 38 -21.57 -3.92 8.54
N GLY A 39 -21.30 -5.15 8.11
CA GLY A 39 -22.17 -5.94 7.23
C GLY A 39 -21.83 -5.90 5.74
N THR A 40 -20.74 -5.24 5.34
CA THR A 40 -20.23 -5.33 3.96
C THR A 40 -19.73 -6.74 3.70
N SER A 41 -20.14 -7.33 2.59
CA SER A 41 -19.70 -8.68 2.23
C SER A 41 -18.21 -8.71 1.93
N ARG A 42 -17.58 -9.86 2.13
CA ARG A 42 -16.18 -10.08 1.75
C ARG A 42 -15.96 -9.79 0.26
N GLU A 43 -16.90 -10.19 -0.59
CA GLU A 43 -16.81 -9.97 -2.05
C GLU A 43 -16.79 -8.48 -2.40
N GLU A 44 -17.68 -7.68 -1.81
CA GLU A 44 -17.71 -6.23 -2.00
C GLU A 44 -16.40 -5.56 -1.53
N VAL A 45 -15.84 -5.98 -0.38
CA VAL A 45 -14.55 -5.46 0.09
C VAL A 45 -13.42 -5.80 -0.88
N LEU A 46 -13.42 -7.00 -1.46
CA LEU A 46 -12.41 -7.40 -2.45
C LEU A 46 -12.58 -6.64 -3.78
N GLU A 47 -13.81 -6.37 -4.18
CA GLU A 47 -14.12 -5.54 -5.36
C GLU A 47 -13.63 -4.10 -5.16
N MET A 48 -13.87 -3.52 -3.96
CA MET A 48 -13.37 -2.19 -3.61
C MET A 48 -11.84 -2.10 -3.64
N LEU A 49 -11.14 -3.13 -3.14
CA LEU A 49 -9.69 -3.19 -3.24
C LEU A 49 -9.21 -3.32 -4.68
N THR A 50 -9.95 -4.05 -5.52
CA THR A 50 -9.66 -4.17 -6.95
C THR A 50 -9.78 -2.81 -7.64
N MET A 51 -10.86 -2.07 -7.40
CA MET A 51 -11.02 -0.70 -7.93
C MET A 51 -9.90 0.24 -7.46
N LEU A 52 -9.45 0.12 -6.20
CA LEU A 52 -8.33 0.88 -5.68
C LEU A 52 -7.00 0.54 -6.39
N HIS A 53 -6.79 -0.74 -6.73
CA HIS A 53 -5.64 -1.17 -7.52
C HIS A 53 -5.64 -0.49 -8.89
N GLU A 54 -6.76 -0.55 -9.60
CA GLU A 54 -6.91 0.02 -10.95
C GLU A 54 -6.70 1.54 -10.90
N THR A 55 -7.29 2.22 -9.91
CA THR A 55 -7.10 3.66 -9.69
C THR A 55 -5.61 3.99 -9.47
N ASN A 56 -4.88 3.17 -8.71
CA ASN A 56 -3.44 3.36 -8.51
C ASN A 56 -2.66 3.17 -9.81
N GLU A 57 -3.01 2.18 -10.62
CA GLU A 57 -2.35 1.94 -11.92
C GLU A 57 -2.51 3.13 -12.89
N GLU A 58 -3.66 3.80 -12.84
CA GLU A 58 -3.98 4.96 -13.69
C GLU A 58 -3.39 6.28 -13.18
N THR A 59 -3.31 6.47 -11.86
CA THR A 59 -2.96 7.77 -11.25
C THR A 59 -1.49 7.88 -10.84
N ILE A 60 -0.84 6.77 -10.48
CA ILE A 60 0.56 6.78 -10.03
C ILE A 60 1.49 6.83 -11.24
N ARG A 61 2.10 8.00 -11.46
CA ARG A 61 3.03 8.23 -12.58
C ARG A 61 4.36 7.52 -12.42
N SER A 62 4.87 7.39 -11.20
CA SER A 62 6.17 6.75 -10.93
C SER A 62 6.04 5.22 -11.01
N PRO A 63 6.78 4.53 -11.91
CA PRO A 63 6.73 3.07 -12.01
C PRO A 63 7.12 2.37 -10.71
N ARG A 64 8.12 2.92 -9.99
CA ARG A 64 8.56 2.38 -8.70
C ARG A 64 7.47 2.52 -7.64
N ALA A 65 6.88 3.70 -7.52
CA ALA A 65 5.80 3.94 -6.55
C ALA A 65 4.58 3.05 -6.82
N ARG A 66 4.26 2.83 -8.09
CA ARG A 66 3.16 1.96 -8.52
C ARG A 66 3.42 0.50 -8.16
N GLN A 67 4.59 -0.03 -8.48
CA GLN A 67 4.95 -1.41 -8.12
C GLN A 67 4.89 -1.63 -6.60
N THR A 68 5.36 -0.65 -5.83
CA THR A 68 5.26 -0.65 -4.38
C THR A 68 3.80 -0.69 -3.92
N ALA A 69 2.96 0.25 -4.37
CA ALA A 69 1.54 0.29 -4.01
C ALA A 69 0.81 -1.03 -4.31
N SER A 70 1.06 -1.62 -5.49
CA SER A 70 0.46 -2.90 -5.91
C SER A 70 0.90 -4.07 -5.01
N ARG A 71 2.17 -4.12 -4.57
CA ARG A 71 2.64 -5.13 -3.61
C ARG A 71 1.94 -5.02 -2.26
N HIS A 72 1.71 -3.81 -1.76
CA HIS A 72 1.04 -3.60 -0.48
C HIS A 72 -0.43 -3.93 -0.51
N LEU A 73 -1.11 -3.55 -1.60
CA LEU A 73 -2.50 -3.88 -1.80
C LEU A 73 -2.71 -5.41 -1.84
N MET A 74 -1.76 -6.16 -2.40
CA MET A 74 -1.77 -7.63 -2.36
C MET A 74 -1.56 -8.20 -0.95
N ALA A 75 -0.76 -7.55 -0.10
CA ALA A 75 -0.63 -7.96 1.30
C ALA A 75 -1.95 -7.75 2.07
N VAL A 76 -2.64 -6.63 1.83
CA VAL A 76 -3.98 -6.35 2.38
C VAL A 76 -5.00 -7.37 1.90
N TYR A 77 -4.98 -7.69 0.59
CA TYR A 77 -5.82 -8.73 0.01
C TYR A 77 -5.67 -10.06 0.75
N ARG A 78 -4.43 -10.51 1.01
CA ARG A 78 -4.18 -11.78 1.72
C ARG A 78 -4.77 -11.77 3.11
N VAL A 79 -4.51 -10.71 3.89
CA VAL A 79 -5.02 -10.59 5.26
C VAL A 79 -6.55 -10.69 5.27
N LEU A 80 -7.22 -9.97 4.38
CA LEU A 80 -8.70 -9.93 4.33
C LEU A 80 -9.30 -11.18 3.67
N ALA A 81 -8.56 -11.85 2.80
CA ALA A 81 -9.01 -13.07 2.14
C ALA A 81 -8.92 -14.29 3.07
N GLU A 82 -7.94 -14.31 3.98
CA GLU A 82 -7.67 -15.40 4.94
C GLU A 82 -8.48 -15.26 6.23
N SER A 83 -8.93 -14.05 6.58
CA SER A 83 -9.86 -13.74 7.68
C SER A 83 -11.34 -13.95 7.32
#